data_AF-A0A9D6F752-F1
#
_entry.id   AF-A0A9D6F752-F1
#
_cell.length_a   1.000
_cell.length_b   1.000
_cell.length_c   1.000
_cell.angle_alpha   90.00
_cell.angle_beta   90.00
_cell.angle_gamma   90.00
#
_symmetry.space_group_name_H-M   'P 1'
#
loop_
_entity.id
_entity.type
_entity.pdbx_description
1 polymer ?
#
loop_
_entity_poly.entity_id
_entity_poly.type
_entity_poly.pdbx_seq_one_letter_code
_entity_poly.pdbx_strand_id
1 'polypeptide(L)'
;MSQVVNNDGSINRYEVPNMNDETWIPSRPKTHTNSLLERNKSFGEEFKKMIKMMKWWNHQHSSLLQSYHIEVLSLNILVGTFSNFPWESFNWFDKAHGLCGSSLWHDGAYADAYLDWNTRQEVLKRLATARDKSRDAWYLTHGQNDDHKRAIELWRQVFGDKFPAYGS
;
A
#
# COMPACT_ATOMS: atom_id res chain seq x y z
N MET A 1 1.62 -22.45 22.24
CA MET A 1 2.97 -21.87 22.04
C MET A 1 3.97 -23.01 21.98
N SER A 2 4.49 -23.33 20.81
CA SER A 2 5.46 -24.41 20.61
C SER A 2 6.70 -23.82 19.95
N GLN A 3 7.79 -23.74 20.72
CA GLN A 3 9.10 -23.37 20.21
C GLN A 3 9.81 -24.64 19.72
N VAL A 4 10.33 -24.63 18.50
CA VAL A 4 11.27 -25.67 18.03
C VAL A 4 12.62 -25.01 17.85
N VAL A 5 13.59 -25.45 18.64
CA VAL A 5 14.96 -24.93 18.71
C VAL A 5 15.88 -25.91 17.97
N ASN A 6 16.77 -25.41 17.12
CA ASN A 6 17.89 -26.20 16.59
C ASN A 6 19.14 -26.01 17.46
N ASN A 7 20.03 -27.01 17.43
CA ASN A 7 21.14 -27.22 18.36
C ASN A 7 22.29 -26.18 18.31
N ASP A 8 22.17 -25.06 17.59
CA ASP A 8 23.22 -24.04 17.44
C ASP A 8 22.86 -22.66 18.05
N GLY A 9 21.72 -22.54 18.72
CA GLY A 9 21.32 -21.32 19.43
C GLY A 9 20.91 -20.15 18.52
N SER A 10 20.78 -20.35 17.21
CA SER A 10 20.30 -19.30 16.29
C SER A 10 18.77 -19.30 16.18
N ILE A 11 18.14 -18.18 16.57
CA ILE A 11 16.68 -17.97 16.47
C ILE A 11 16.35 -17.53 15.04
N ASN A 12 15.66 -18.37 14.28
CA ASN A 12 15.35 -18.05 12.88
C ASN A 12 13.88 -18.17 12.48
N ARG A 13 12.93 -17.82 13.37
CA ARG A 13 11.55 -17.51 12.98
C ARG A 13 10.78 -16.90 14.16
N TYR A 14 10.14 -15.76 13.91
CA TYR A 14 9.01 -15.29 14.72
C TYR A 14 7.79 -15.35 13.81
N GLU A 15 6.81 -16.16 14.20
CA GLU A 15 5.50 -16.20 13.55
C GLU A 15 4.64 -15.11 14.18
N VAL A 16 4.27 -14.11 13.37
CA VAL A 16 3.28 -13.10 13.75
C VAL A 16 2.05 -13.35 12.87
N PRO A 17 0.84 -13.45 13.45
CA PRO A 17 -0.36 -13.75 12.67
C PRO A 17 -0.71 -12.55 11.78
N ASN A 18 -0.79 -12.79 10.47
CA ASN A 18 -1.41 -11.87 9.53
C ASN A 18 -2.80 -12.40 9.22
N MET A 19 -3.84 -11.58 9.44
CA MET A 19 -5.21 -12.05 9.60
C MET A 19 -5.93 -12.44 8.30
N ASN A 20 -5.29 -12.38 7.12
CA ASN A 20 -6.02 -12.53 5.86
C ASN A 20 -5.48 -13.55 4.85
N ASP A 21 -4.29 -14.13 4.94
CA ASP A 21 -3.88 -15.22 4.01
C ASP A 21 -2.71 -16.05 4.56
N GLU A 22 -2.95 -17.35 4.75
CA GLU A 22 -1.98 -18.37 5.18
C GLU A 22 -1.07 -18.85 4.02
N THR A 23 -0.53 -17.94 3.22
CA THR A 23 0.44 -18.33 2.19
C THR A 23 1.84 -17.85 2.55
N TRP A 24 2.70 -18.81 2.88
CA TRP A 24 4.14 -18.62 3.02
C TRP A 24 4.74 -18.31 1.65
N ILE A 25 4.82 -17.03 1.29
CA ILE A 25 5.68 -16.61 0.18
C ILE A 25 7.12 -16.80 0.67
N PRO A 26 7.99 -17.53 -0.05
CA PRO A 26 9.42 -17.68 0.26
C PRO A 26 10.20 -16.37 0.01
N SER A 27 9.62 -15.23 0.37
CA SER A 27 10.36 -13.98 0.57
C SER A 27 11.16 -14.13 1.85
N ARG A 28 12.41 -13.68 1.89
CA ARG A 28 13.23 -13.78 3.09
C ARG A 28 12.65 -12.83 4.15
N PRO A 29 11.90 -13.31 5.16
CA PRO A 29 11.05 -12.42 5.96
C PRO A 29 11.86 -11.36 6.71
N LYS A 30 13.09 -11.72 7.09
CA LYS A 30 14.07 -10.81 7.71
C LYS A 30 14.50 -9.68 6.76
N THR A 31 14.82 -9.99 5.50
CA THR A 31 15.25 -8.99 4.51
C THR A 31 14.13 -8.01 4.21
N HIS A 32 12.91 -8.51 3.95
CA HIS A 32 11.75 -7.65 3.66
C HIS A 32 11.40 -6.74 4.85
N THR A 33 11.38 -7.30 6.07
CA THR A 33 11.15 -6.52 7.29
C THR A 33 12.20 -5.42 7.45
N ASN A 34 13.48 -5.73 7.21
CA ASN A 34 14.55 -4.74 7.25
C ASN A 34 14.36 -3.64 6.20
N SER A 35 13.97 -3.99 4.96
CA SER A 35 13.67 -2.99 3.93
C SER A 35 12.55 -2.03 4.35
N LEU A 36 11.48 -2.54 4.99
CA LEU A 36 10.40 -1.70 5.51
C LEU A 36 10.87 -0.80 6.66
N LEU A 37 11.71 -1.33 7.56
CA LEU A 37 12.28 -0.56 8.68
C LEU A 37 13.19 0.56 8.18
N GLU A 38 14.11 0.25 7.27
CA GLU A 38 15.01 1.24 6.67
C GLU A 38 14.24 2.29 5.89
N ARG A 39 13.20 1.88 5.14
CA ARG A 39 12.36 2.86 4.44
C ARG A 39 11.59 3.76 5.40
N ASN A 40 11.07 3.22 6.51
CA ASN A 40 10.42 4.04 7.53
C ASN A 40 11.39 5.04 8.18
N LYS A 41 12.66 4.68 8.35
CA LYS A 41 13.68 5.62 8.86
C LYS A 41 13.96 6.75 7.87
N SER A 42 14.03 6.45 6.57
CA SER A 42 14.37 7.47 5.56
C SER A 42 13.19 8.34 5.14
N PHE A 43 11.99 7.75 5.02
CA PHE A 43 10.78 8.45 4.55
C PHE A 43 10.02 9.13 5.69
N GLY A 44 10.21 8.67 6.93
CA GLY A 44 9.48 9.11 8.12
C GLY A 44 8.48 8.07 8.63
N GLU A 45 7.92 8.31 9.81
CA GLU A 45 6.90 7.46 10.44
C GLU A 45 5.63 7.34 9.59
N GLU A 46 5.44 8.30 8.69
CA GLU A 46 4.38 8.41 7.68
C GLU A 46 4.40 7.23 6.72
N PHE A 47 5.56 6.59 6.50
CA PHE A 47 5.66 5.42 5.63
C PHE A 47 4.70 4.29 6.05
N LYS A 48 4.73 3.92 7.34
CA LYS A 48 3.82 2.89 7.88
C LYS A 48 2.36 3.35 7.86
N LYS A 49 2.10 4.65 8.09
CA LYS A 49 0.75 5.22 8.01
C LYS A 49 0.20 5.12 6.58
N MET A 50 1.02 5.43 5.58
CA MET A 50 0.68 5.28 4.15
C MET A 50 0.37 3.84 3.79
N ILE A 51 1.21 2.86 4.18
CA ILE A 51 0.92 1.44 3.95
C ILE A 51 -0.43 1.05 4.54
N LYS A 52 -0.72 1.47 5.78
CA LYS A 52 -1.99 1.19 6.44
C LYS A 52 -3.17 1.80 5.66
N MET A 53 -3.04 3.02 5.16
CA MET A 53 -4.05 3.66 4.31
C MET A 53 -4.27 2.91 3.00
N MET A 54 -3.20 2.44 2.35
CA MET A 54 -3.31 1.70 1.08
C MET A 54 -3.91 0.31 1.27
N LYS A 55 -3.58 -0.38 2.37
CA LYS A 55 -4.25 -1.63 2.76
C LYS A 55 -5.73 -1.40 3.06
N TRP A 56 -6.06 -0.29 3.72
CA TRP A 56 -7.45 0.10 3.98
C TRP A 56 -8.21 0.36 2.68
N TRP A 57 -7.65 1.16 1.76
CA TRP A 57 -8.22 1.36 0.43
C TRP A 57 -8.48 0.03 -0.27
N ASN A 58 -7.49 -0.86 -0.33
CA ASN A 58 -7.63 -2.16 -0.96
C ASN A 58 -8.78 -2.98 -0.33
N HIS A 59 -8.90 -2.95 1.00
CA HIS A 59 -9.99 -3.61 1.72
C HIS A 59 -11.38 -3.07 1.32
N GLN A 60 -11.52 -1.75 1.16
CA GLN A 60 -12.77 -1.13 0.70
C GLN A 60 -13.09 -1.44 -0.77
N HIS A 61 -12.09 -1.76 -1.59
CA HIS A 61 -12.21 -1.95 -3.04
C HIS A 61 -11.94 -3.39 -3.47
N SER A 62 -12.56 -4.37 -2.80
CA SER A 62 -12.56 -5.81 -3.14
C SER A 62 -11.35 -6.65 -2.70
N SER A 63 -10.36 -6.07 -2.01
CA SER A 63 -9.19 -6.78 -1.48
C SER A 63 -8.37 -7.57 -2.51
N LEU A 64 -8.29 -7.10 -3.76
CA LEU A 64 -7.63 -7.84 -4.85
C LEU A 64 -6.10 -7.92 -4.69
N LEU A 65 -5.49 -6.97 -3.99
CA LEU A 65 -4.06 -6.99 -3.71
C LEU A 65 -3.77 -7.65 -2.35
N GLN A 66 -2.87 -8.64 -2.33
CA GLN A 66 -2.31 -9.15 -1.08
C GLN A 66 -1.51 -8.07 -0.35
N SER A 67 -1.48 -8.15 0.99
CA SER A 67 -0.75 -7.19 1.84
C SER A 67 0.73 -7.05 1.45
N TYR A 68 1.37 -8.17 1.10
CA TYR A 68 2.76 -8.19 0.67
C TYR A 68 2.99 -7.39 -0.62
N HIS A 69 2.10 -7.52 -1.61
CA HIS A 69 2.18 -6.75 -2.85
C HIS A 69 2.07 -5.24 -2.56
N ILE A 70 1.18 -4.81 -1.67
CA ILE A 70 1.04 -3.40 -1.25
C ILE A 70 2.32 -2.88 -0.58
N GLU A 71 2.97 -3.70 0.25
CA GLU A 71 4.25 -3.36 0.89
C GLU A 71 5.38 -3.20 -0.13
N VAL A 72 5.48 -4.12 -1.09
CA VAL A 72 6.46 -4.05 -2.19
C VAL A 72 6.23 -2.82 -3.07
N LEU A 73 4.98 -2.53 -3.44
CA LEU A 73 4.63 -1.29 -4.16
C LEU A 73 5.09 -0.07 -3.36
N SER A 74 4.79 -0.03 -2.06
CA SER A 74 5.15 1.10 -1.19
C SER A 74 6.67 1.29 -1.07
N LEU A 75 7.46 0.21 -1.04
CA LEU A 75 8.92 0.27 -1.08
C LEU A 75 9.46 0.88 -2.39
N ASN A 76 8.81 0.61 -3.52
CA ASN A 76 9.21 1.18 -4.82
C ASN A 76 8.77 2.64 -4.98
N ILE A 77 7.65 3.02 -4.38
CA ILE A 77 6.97 4.30 -4.62
C ILE A 77 7.38 5.38 -3.63
N LEU A 78 7.31 5.08 -2.33
CA LEU A 78 7.44 6.05 -1.24
C LEU A 78 8.92 6.28 -0.91
N VAL A 79 9.66 6.84 -1.87
CA VAL A 79 11.08 7.19 -1.75
C VAL A 79 11.26 8.67 -1.41
N GLY A 80 12.41 9.04 -0.84
CA GLY A 80 12.72 10.43 -0.49
C GLY A 80 12.05 10.89 0.79
N THR A 81 11.70 12.17 0.85
CA THR A 81 11.09 12.80 2.03
C THR A 81 9.59 12.94 1.84
N PHE A 82 8.81 12.59 2.86
CA PHE A 82 7.37 12.79 2.88
C PHE A 82 6.98 14.26 2.63
N SER A 83 6.04 14.48 1.71
CA SER A 83 5.44 15.81 1.50
C SER A 83 4.18 16.02 2.36
N ASN A 84 3.08 15.38 1.99
CA ASN A 84 1.80 15.40 2.69
C ASN A 84 0.92 14.23 2.25
N PHE A 85 -0.06 13.84 3.06
CA PHE A 85 -0.91 12.67 2.78
C PHE A 85 -1.68 12.77 1.45
N PRO A 86 -2.32 13.90 1.09
CA PRO A 86 -3.01 14.03 -0.19
C PRO A 86 -2.09 13.77 -1.40
N TRP A 87 -0.94 14.43 -1.45
CA TRP A 87 0.03 14.29 -2.55
C TRP A 87 0.61 12.87 -2.61
N GLU A 88 1.06 12.35 -1.47
CA GLU A 88 1.65 11.00 -1.44
C GLU A 88 0.63 9.91 -1.77
N SER A 89 -0.65 10.10 -1.43
CA SER A 89 -1.72 9.15 -1.81
C SER A 89 -1.95 9.16 -3.32
N PHE A 90 -2.03 10.33 -3.93
CA PHE A 90 -2.12 10.45 -5.40
C PHE A 90 -0.91 9.82 -6.10
N ASN A 91 0.29 10.21 -5.71
CA ASN A 91 1.55 9.69 -6.24
C ASN A 91 1.65 8.16 -6.09
N TRP A 92 1.14 7.62 -4.96
CA TRP A 92 1.08 6.18 -4.77
C TRP A 92 0.14 5.50 -5.76
N PHE A 93 -1.09 5.98 -5.93
CA PHE A 93 -2.02 5.38 -6.89
C PHE A 93 -1.51 5.46 -8.34
N ASP A 94 -0.91 6.58 -8.72
CA ASP A 94 -0.35 6.76 -10.06
C ASP A 94 0.78 5.77 -10.36
N LYS A 95 1.77 5.69 -9.48
CA LYS A 95 2.91 4.78 -9.66
C LYS A 95 2.50 3.32 -9.48
N ALA A 96 1.58 3.01 -8.56
CA ALA A 96 1.08 1.66 -8.38
C ALA A 96 0.34 1.18 -9.63
N HIS A 97 -0.45 2.04 -10.29
CA HIS A 97 -1.07 1.71 -11.57
C HIS A 97 -0.02 1.31 -12.62
N GLY A 98 1.07 2.09 -12.73
CA GLY A 98 2.18 1.78 -13.63
C GLY A 98 2.87 0.45 -13.30
N LEU A 99 3.22 0.24 -12.03
CA LEU A 99 3.93 -0.96 -11.57
C LEU A 99 3.09 -2.24 -11.70
N CYS A 100 1.78 -2.17 -11.45
CA CYS A 100 0.87 -3.32 -11.63
C CYS A 100 0.60 -3.64 -13.10
N GLY A 101 0.98 -2.77 -14.04
CA GLY A 101 0.85 -3.01 -15.49
C GLY A 101 1.75 -4.13 -16.02
N SER A 102 2.78 -4.51 -15.26
CA SER A 102 3.74 -5.57 -15.59
C SER A 102 4.04 -6.45 -14.38
N SER A 103 4.78 -7.55 -14.57
CA SER A 103 5.24 -8.39 -13.48
C SER A 103 6.17 -7.64 -12.51
N LEU A 104 5.93 -7.76 -11.21
CA LEU A 104 6.65 -7.04 -10.15
C LEU A 104 7.61 -7.97 -9.41
N TRP A 105 8.89 -7.92 -9.77
CA TRP A 105 9.94 -8.69 -9.09
C TRP A 105 10.39 -8.04 -7.78
N HIS A 106 10.51 -8.84 -6.71
CA HIS A 106 11.04 -8.39 -5.42
C HIS A 106 11.68 -9.55 -4.62
N ASP A 107 12.93 -9.36 -4.16
CA ASP A 107 13.65 -10.27 -3.24
C ASP A 107 13.54 -11.77 -3.60
N GLY A 108 13.76 -12.12 -4.87
CA GLY A 108 13.84 -13.51 -5.29
C GLY A 108 12.51 -14.14 -5.72
N ALA A 109 11.40 -13.39 -5.73
CA ALA A 109 10.12 -13.85 -6.25
C ALA A 109 9.32 -12.71 -6.91
N TYR A 110 8.32 -13.06 -7.73
CA TYR A 110 7.35 -12.09 -8.23
C TYR A 110 6.29 -11.83 -7.15
N ALA A 111 6.20 -10.59 -6.67
CA ALA A 111 5.26 -10.18 -5.62
C ALA A 111 3.80 -10.24 -6.06
N ASP A 112 3.57 -10.40 -7.36
CA ASP A 112 2.29 -10.39 -8.03
C ASP A 112 1.99 -11.70 -8.79
N ALA A 113 2.75 -12.77 -8.50
CA ALA A 113 2.59 -14.09 -9.11
C ALA A 113 1.19 -14.70 -8.90
N TYR A 114 0.46 -14.25 -7.88
CA TYR A 114 -0.91 -14.69 -7.57
C TYR A 114 -1.97 -14.02 -8.45
N LEU A 115 -1.64 -12.95 -9.17
CA LEU A 115 -2.59 -12.24 -10.02
C LEU A 115 -2.67 -12.89 -11.40
N ASP A 116 -3.82 -13.46 -11.73
CA ASP A 116 -4.15 -13.79 -13.11
C ASP A 116 -4.41 -12.51 -13.95
N TRP A 117 -4.55 -12.68 -15.27
CA TRP A 117 -4.73 -11.56 -16.18
C TRP A 117 -6.00 -10.76 -15.89
N ASN A 118 -7.13 -11.43 -15.63
CA ASN A 118 -8.42 -10.78 -15.38
C ASN A 118 -8.38 -9.95 -14.09
N THR A 119 -7.87 -10.53 -13.01
CA THR A 119 -7.72 -9.87 -11.71
C THR A 119 -6.77 -8.69 -11.82
N ARG A 120 -5.70 -8.81 -12.61
CA ARG A 120 -4.79 -7.69 -12.88
C ARG A 120 -5.49 -6.53 -13.60
N GLN A 121 -6.31 -6.78 -14.62
CA GLN A 121 -7.08 -5.71 -15.27
C GLN A 121 -8.02 -5.00 -14.30
N GLU A 122 -8.62 -5.76 -13.39
CA GLU A 122 -9.58 -5.25 -12.41
C GLU A 122 -8.88 -4.45 -11.28
N VAL A 123 -7.65 -4.83 -10.93
CA VAL A 123 -6.72 -4.04 -10.09
C VAL A 123 -6.36 -2.72 -10.79
N LEU A 124 -5.94 -2.77 -12.05
CA LEU A 124 -5.55 -1.57 -12.82
C LEU A 124 -6.72 -0.58 -12.92
N LYS A 125 -7.93 -1.05 -13.21
CA LYS A 125 -9.14 -0.20 -13.24
C LYS A 125 -9.41 0.51 -11.91
N ARG A 126 -9.26 -0.19 -10.78
CA ARG A 126 -9.41 0.39 -9.43
C ARG A 126 -8.33 1.43 -9.13
N LEU A 127 -7.08 1.09 -9.43
CA LEU A 127 -5.94 2.00 -9.22
C LEU A 127 -6.11 3.27 -10.07
N ALA A 128 -6.53 3.14 -11.33
CA ALA A 128 -6.81 4.29 -12.21
C ALA A 128 -7.93 5.17 -11.63
N THR A 129 -9.02 4.57 -11.16
CA THR A 129 -10.12 5.30 -10.53
C THR A 129 -9.66 6.04 -9.26
N ALA A 130 -8.87 5.37 -8.41
CA ALA A 130 -8.34 5.98 -7.19
C ALA A 130 -7.33 7.09 -7.48
N ARG A 131 -6.46 6.91 -8.49
CA ARG A 131 -5.54 7.92 -9.01
C ARG A 131 -6.28 9.16 -9.46
N ASP A 132 -7.28 9.01 -10.32
CA ASP A 132 -7.98 10.15 -10.90
C ASP A 132 -8.74 10.94 -9.82
N LYS A 133 -9.43 10.24 -8.90
CA LYS A 133 -10.11 10.89 -7.77
C LYS A 133 -9.16 11.58 -6.80
N SER A 134 -8.03 10.95 -6.47
CA SER A 134 -7.04 11.52 -5.54
C SER A 134 -6.33 12.74 -6.14
N ARG A 135 -6.02 12.72 -7.44
CA ARG A 135 -5.49 13.87 -8.17
C ARG A 135 -6.48 15.04 -8.15
N ASP A 136 -7.74 14.77 -8.48
CA ASP A 136 -8.77 15.80 -8.52
C ASP A 136 -9.04 16.36 -7.11
N ALA A 137 -9.05 15.52 -6.08
CA ALA A 137 -9.18 15.94 -4.68
C ALA A 137 -8.00 16.82 -4.24
N TRP A 138 -6.77 16.43 -4.57
CA TRP A 138 -5.57 17.23 -4.28
C TRP A 138 -5.64 18.60 -4.97
N TYR A 139 -6.06 18.64 -6.24
CA TYR A 139 -6.22 19.89 -6.98
C TYR A 139 -7.32 20.78 -6.37
N LEU A 140 -8.43 20.22 -5.87
CA LEU A 140 -9.49 21.00 -5.23
C LEU A 140 -9.05 21.61 -3.89
N THR A 141 -8.15 20.95 -3.15
CA THR A 141 -7.59 21.45 -1.88
C THR A 141 -6.48 22.51 -2.08
N HIS A 142 -5.76 22.47 -3.20
CA HIS A 142 -4.58 23.33 -3.42
C HIS A 142 -4.71 24.28 -4.61
N GLY A 143 -5.78 24.17 -5.39
CA GLY A 143 -6.08 25.02 -6.53
C GLY A 143 -6.77 26.34 -6.15
N GLN A 144 -7.03 27.18 -7.15
CA GLN A 144 -7.51 28.56 -6.92
C GLN A 144 -8.95 28.67 -6.36
N ASN A 145 -9.77 27.63 -6.49
CA ASN A 145 -11.18 27.64 -6.05
C ASN A 145 -11.39 27.05 -4.64
N ASP A 146 -10.36 26.45 -4.02
CA ASP A 146 -10.32 25.97 -2.63
C ASP A 146 -11.60 25.23 -2.14
N ASP A 147 -12.10 24.30 -2.95
CA ASP A 147 -13.34 23.55 -2.68
C ASP A 147 -13.07 22.33 -1.79
N HIS A 148 -12.79 22.60 -0.52
CA HIS A 148 -12.49 21.57 0.50
C HIS A 148 -13.61 20.55 0.66
N LYS A 149 -14.87 20.97 0.51
CA LYS A 149 -16.02 20.09 0.64
C LYS A 149 -15.96 18.99 -0.42
N ARG A 150 -15.83 19.38 -1.69
CA ARG A 150 -15.75 18.42 -2.80
C ARG A 150 -14.48 17.58 -2.74
N ALA A 151 -13.36 18.15 -2.27
CA ALA A 151 -12.14 17.38 -2.04
C ALA A 151 -12.37 16.26 -1.02
N ILE A 152 -13.02 16.56 0.12
CA ILE A 152 -13.33 15.55 1.14
C ILE A 152 -14.30 14.49 0.62
N GLU A 153 -15.30 14.87 -0.17
CA GLU A 153 -16.21 13.92 -0.82
C GLU A 153 -15.47 12.95 -1.74
N LEU A 154 -14.48 13.43 -2.52
CA LEU A 154 -13.63 12.55 -3.34
C LEU A 154 -12.75 11.63 -2.50
N TRP A 155 -12.15 12.12 -1.41
CA TRP A 155 -11.36 11.28 -0.51
C TRP A 155 -12.21 10.21 0.18
N ARG A 156 -13.48 10.51 0.53
CA ARG A 156 -14.44 9.50 1.01
C ARG A 156 -14.76 8.45 -0.04
N GLN A 157 -14.84 8.80 -1.32
CA GLN A 157 -15.01 7.80 -2.37
C GLN A 157 -13.77 6.91 -2.57
N VAL A 158 -12.58 7.41 -2.24
CA VAL A 158 -11.34 6.63 -2.28
C VAL A 158 -11.23 5.74 -1.05
N PHE A 159 -11.34 6.28 0.17
CA PHE A 159 -11.08 5.55 1.42
C PHE A 159 -12.33 5.03 2.15
N GLY A 160 -13.52 5.26 1.60
CA GLY A 160 -14.78 4.84 2.22
C GLY A 160 -15.21 5.71 3.41
N ASP A 161 -16.29 5.28 4.06
CA ASP A 161 -17.05 6.12 5.00
C ASP A 161 -16.34 6.45 6.31
N LYS A 162 -15.26 5.72 6.65
CA LYS A 162 -14.41 6.02 7.81
C LYS A 162 -13.52 7.26 7.61
N PHE A 163 -13.37 7.74 6.37
CA PHE A 163 -12.71 9.01 6.13
C PHE A 163 -13.62 10.15 6.62
N PRO A 164 -13.11 11.20 7.31
CA PRO A 164 -13.96 12.25 7.88
C PRO A 164 -14.94 12.86 6.87
N ALA A 165 -16.14 13.24 7.35
CA ALA A 165 -17.09 14.00 6.55
C ALA A 165 -16.75 15.49 6.63
N TYR A 166 -17.19 16.26 5.65
CA TYR A 166 -17.06 17.71 5.74
C TYR A 166 -17.91 18.24 6.91
N GLY A 167 -17.30 19.03 7.81
CA GLY A 167 -18.01 19.67 8.93
C GLY A 167 -18.30 18.77 10.14
N SER A 168 -17.66 17.59 10.23
CA SER A 168 -17.73 16.69 11.40
C SER A 168 -16.65 16.96 12.44
#